data_AF-A0A7H4PBM8-F1
#
_entry.id   AF-A0A7H4PBM8-F1
#
_cell.length_a   1.000
_cell.length_b   1.000
_cell.length_c   1.000
_cell.angle_alpha   90.00
_cell.angle_beta   90.00
_cell.angle_gamma   90.00
#
_symmetry.space_group_name_H-M   'P 1'
#
loop_
_entity.id
_entity.type
_entity.pdbx_description
1 polymer ?
#
loop_
_entity_poly.entity_id
_entity_poly.type
_entity_poly.pdbx_seq_one_letter_code
_entity_poly.pdbx_strand_id
1 'polypeptide(L)' 'MRSHTVAAEGGSAAVAQDHDSFEYHFHDTVAGGDWLCEQDVVDYFVHHCPTEMTQLEQWGCPWSRRPTAASTSGDSAA' A
#
# COMPACT_ATOMS: atom_id res chain seq x y z
N MET A 1 -0.52 27.85 3.36
CA MET A 1 -0.11 26.45 3.10
C MET A 1 -0.63 25.61 4.27
N ARG A 2 -1.35 24.50 4.01
CA ARG A 2 -1.82 23.54 5.05
C ARG A 2 -0.79 22.41 5.19
N SER A 3 -1.08 21.39 5.99
CA SER A 3 -0.22 20.21 6.18
C SER A 3 0.22 19.59 4.85
N HIS A 4 1.49 19.19 4.74
CA HIS A 4 2.10 18.72 3.49
C HIS A 4 1.63 17.33 3.04
N THR A 5 0.92 16.59 3.90
CA THR A 5 0.33 15.28 3.56
C THR A 5 -0.60 15.34 2.34
N VAL A 6 -1.21 16.50 2.08
CA VAL A 6 -2.09 16.73 0.93
C VAL A 6 -1.35 16.71 -0.43
N ALA A 7 -0.03 16.83 -0.44
CA ALA A 7 0.76 16.93 -1.66
C ALA A 7 1.33 15.57 -2.16
N ALA A 8 1.04 14.46 -1.48
CA ALA A 8 1.46 13.13 -1.94
C ALA A 8 0.59 12.67 -3.12
N GLU A 9 1.22 12.20 -4.21
CA GLU A 9 0.52 11.84 -5.46
C GLU A 9 0.57 10.34 -5.81
N GLY A 10 1.62 9.63 -5.41
CA GLY A 10 1.87 8.25 -5.87
C GLY A 10 0.99 7.19 -5.18
N GLY A 11 1.13 7.05 -3.87
CA GLY A 11 0.41 6.05 -3.08
C GLY A 11 1.13 5.73 -1.76
N SER A 12 0.61 4.73 -1.04
CA SER A 12 1.24 4.17 0.17
C SER A 12 1.33 2.65 -0.01
N ALA A 13 2.53 2.09 0.16
CA ALA A 13 2.80 0.69 -0.14
C ALA A 13 2.47 -0.24 1.04
N ALA A 14 1.87 -1.39 0.74
CA ALA A 14 1.63 -2.48 1.69
C ALA A 14 1.55 -3.81 0.93
N VAL A 15 1.91 -4.91 1.61
CA VAL A 15 1.78 -6.26 1.05
C VAL A 15 0.30 -6.63 0.92
N ALA A 16 -0.20 -6.74 -0.31
CA ALA A 16 -1.63 -6.95 -0.57
C ALA A 16 -1.95 -7.94 -1.69
N GLN A 17 -0.95 -8.33 -2.48
CA GLN A 17 -1.16 -9.16 -3.67
C GLN A 17 -0.66 -10.58 -3.42
N ASP A 18 -1.31 -11.57 -4.04
CA ASP A 18 -1.02 -13.00 -3.79
C ASP A 18 0.40 -13.44 -4.18
N HIS A 19 1.07 -12.66 -5.03
CA HIS A 19 2.46 -12.91 -5.45
C HIS A 19 3.49 -12.10 -4.66
N ASP A 20 3.05 -11.29 -3.71
CA ASP A 20 3.90 -10.48 -2.84
C ASP A 20 4.09 -11.16 -1.48
N SER A 21 5.13 -10.79 -0.74
CA SER A 21 5.42 -11.34 0.59
C SER A 21 6.05 -10.31 1.52
N PHE A 22 5.87 -10.51 2.83
CA PHE A 22 6.50 -9.67 3.85
C PHE A 22 8.03 -9.68 3.74
N GLU A 23 8.62 -10.83 3.41
CA GLU A 23 10.06 -10.97 3.23
C GLU A 23 10.58 -10.11 2.07
N TYR A 24 9.86 -10.08 0.95
CA TYR A 24 10.26 -9.25 -0.20
C TYR A 24 10.19 -7.75 0.15
N HIS A 25 9.10 -7.32 0.78
CA HIS A 25 8.95 -5.93 1.21
C HIS A 25 10.01 -5.54 2.26
N PHE A 26 10.29 -6.43 3.21
CA PHE A 26 11.34 -6.24 4.21
C PHE A 26 12.70 -6.05 3.54
N HIS A 27 13.06 -6.96 2.64
CA HIS A 27 14.34 -6.90 1.92
C HIS A 27 14.46 -5.62 1.09
N ASP A 28 13.42 -5.22 0.35
CA ASP A 28 13.41 -3.98 -0.43
C ASP A 28 13.61 -2.75 0.44
N THR A 29 13.02 -2.73 1.64
CA THR A 29 13.15 -1.63 2.59
C THR A 29 14.55 -1.56 3.18
N VAL A 30 15.11 -2.70 3.62
CA VAL A 30 16.46 -2.76 4.21
C VAL A 30 17.53 -2.45 3.17
N ALA A 31 17.41 -3.02 1.96
CA ALA A 31 18.32 -2.79 0.86
C ALA A 31 18.24 -1.34 0.36
N GLY A 32 17.04 -0.77 0.22
CA GLY A 32 16.85 0.63 -0.18
C GLY A 32 17.29 1.63 0.88
N GLY A 33 17.28 1.23 2.16
CA GLY A 33 17.83 1.99 3.28
C GLY A 33 19.34 1.83 3.49
N ASP A 34 20.04 1.19 2.55
CA ASP A 34 21.49 0.92 2.63
C ASP A 34 21.90 0.25 3.95
N TRP A 35 21.05 -0.63 4.50
CA TRP A 35 21.24 -1.33 5.78
C TRP A 35 21.36 -0.42 7.01
N LEU A 36 21.00 0.87 6.89
CA LEU A 36 20.99 1.82 8.01
C LEU A 36 19.68 1.78 8.81
N CYS A 37 18.66 1.09 8.29
CA CYS A 37 17.39 0.91 8.99
C CYS A 37 17.55 0.00 10.22
N GLU A 38 16.83 0.31 11.29
CA GLU A 38 16.64 -0.61 12.40
C GLU A 38 15.72 -1.76 11.96
N GLN A 39 16.28 -2.94 11.77
CA GLN A 39 15.59 -4.06 11.11
C GLN A 39 14.36 -4.53 11.88
N ASP A 40 14.40 -4.54 13.22
CA ASP A 40 13.24 -4.91 14.05
C ASP A 40 12.05 -3.95 13.84
N VAL A 41 12.32 -2.67 13.57
CA VAL A 41 11.30 -1.67 13.25
C VAL A 41 10.74 -1.88 11.85
N VAL A 42 11.59 -2.24 10.89
CA VAL A 42 11.15 -2.57 9.52
C VAL A 42 10.26 -3.81 9.53
N ASP A 43 10.64 -4.85 10.28
CA ASP A 43 9.84 -6.08 10.42
C ASP A 43 8.46 -5.80 10.99
N TYR A 44 8.38 -5.01 12.07
CA TYR A 44 7.11 -4.56 12.61
C TYR A 44 6.29 -3.78 11.57
N PHE A 45 6.92 -2.84 10.86
CA PHE A 45 6.26 -1.99 9.87
C PHE A 45 5.63 -2.82 8.75
N VAL A 46 6.38 -3.69 8.08
CA VAL A 46 5.88 -4.45 6.92
C VAL A 46 4.71 -5.38 7.28
N HIS A 47 4.69 -5.94 8.49
CA HIS A 47 3.60 -6.79 8.97
C HIS A 47 2.32 -6.01 9.32
N HIS A 48 2.44 -4.74 9.76
CA HIS A 48 1.28 -3.91 10.14
C HIS A 48 0.71 -3.07 8.99
N CYS A 49 1.52 -2.74 7.97
CA CYS A 49 1.09 -1.94 6.83
C CYS A 49 -0.24 -2.39 6.19
N PRO A 50 -0.48 -3.69 5.89
CA PRO A 50 -1.73 -4.11 5.25
C PRO A 50 -2.96 -3.87 6.13
N THR A 51 -2.81 -4.02 7.45
CA THR A 51 -3.89 -3.77 8.42
C THR A 51 -4.25 -2.28 8.44
N GLU A 52 -3.26 -1.40 8.49
CA GLU A 52 -3.48 0.06 8.52
C GLU A 52 -4.08 0.58 7.20
N MET A 53 -3.62 0.08 6.05
CA MET A 53 -4.21 0.44 4.75
C MET A 53 -5.68 0.00 4.65
N THR A 54 -5.99 -1.18 5.18
CA THR A 54 -7.38 -1.67 5.28
C THR A 54 -8.21 -0.81 6.24
N GLN A 55 -7.63 -0.34 7.34
CA GLN A 55 -8.32 0.55 8.27
C GLN A 55 -8.68 1.90 7.63
N LEU A 56 -7.77 2.47 6.82
CA LEU A 56 -8.04 3.68 6.05
C LEU A 56 -9.20 3.50 5.08
N GLU A 57 -9.29 2.33 4.43
CA GLU A 57 -10.43 1.97 3.58
C GLU A 57 -11.75 2.01 4.36
N GLN A 58 -11.77 1.42 5.55
CA GLN A 58 -12.94 1.39 6.43
C GLN A 58 -13.33 2.79 6.94
N TRP A 59 -12.38 3.71 7.07
CA TRP A 59 -12.63 5.12 7.37
C TRP A 59 -13.10 5.94 6.16
N GLY A 60 -13.19 5.32 4.98
CA GLY A 60 -13.71 5.94 3.77
C GLY A 60 -12.66 6.46 2.81
N CYS A 61 -11.38 6.07 2.96
CA CYS A 61 -10.36 6.35 1.95
C CYS A 61 -10.71 5.61 0.63
N PRO A 62 -10.90 6.33 -0.50
CA PRO A 62 -11.35 5.72 -1.73
C PRO A 62 -10.19 5.10 -2.52
N TRP A 63 -9.69 3.95 -2.07
CA TRP A 63 -8.69 3.20 -2.84
C TRP A 63 -9.22 2.80 -4.22
N SER A 64 -8.39 2.98 -5.24
CA SER A 64 -8.69 2.55 -6.61
C SER A 64 -8.96 1.04 -6.65
N ARG A 65 -10.02 0.62 -7.35
CA ARG A 65 -10.42 -0.79 -7.45
C ARG A 65 -10.15 -1.34 -8.83
N ARG A 66 -9.77 -2.62 -8.87
CA ARG A 66 -9.76 -3.39 -10.12
C ARG A 66 -11.20 -3.83 -10.45
N PRO A 67 -11.57 -3.90 -11.73
CA PRO A 67 -12.82 -4.54 -12.13
C PRO A 67 -12.85 -5.97 -11.60
N THR A 68 -13.93 -6.35 -10.91
CA THR A 68 -14.15 -7.76 -10.56
C THR A 68 -14.80 -8.44 -11.76
N ALA A 69 -14.63 -9.76 -11.92
CA ALA A 69 -15.20 -10.51 -13.03
C ALA A 69 -16.74 -10.40 -13.16
N ALA A 70 -17.43 -9.79 -12.18
CA ALA A 70 -18.86 -9.53 -12.19
C ALA A 70 -19.28 -8.18 -12.81
N SER A 71 -18.34 -7.28 -13.15
CA SER A 71 -18.68 -5.93 -13.65
C SER A 71 -18.42 -5.71 -15.14
N THR A 72 -18.17 -6.75 -15.94
CA THR A 72 -18.18 -6.64 -17.41
C THR A 72 -19.60 -6.68 -17.95
N SER A 73 -20.41 -5.70 -17.57
CA SER A 73 -21.61 -5.33 -18.31
C SER A 73 -21.63 -3.83 -18.48
N GLY A 74 -21.09 -3.39 -19.63
CA GLY A 74 -21.43 -2.15 -20.32
C GLY A 74 -21.33 -0.85 -19.53
N ASP A 75 -20.23 -0.13 -19.75
CA ASP A 75 -20.37 1.22 -20.31
C ASP A 75 -19.06 1.62 -21.01
N SER A 76 -19.08 1.52 -22.33
CA SER A 76 -18.21 2.29 -23.19
C SER A 76 -18.84 3.67 -23.36
N ALA A 77 -18.25 4.71 -22.79
CA ALA A 77 -18.57 6.09 -23.18
C ALA A 77 -17.43 7.05 -22.83
N ALA A 78 -16.94 7.69 -23.91
CA ALA A 78 -16.10 8.89 -24.01
C ALA A 78 -14.60 8.75 -23.68
#